data_AF-A0A851ZB89-F1
#
_entry.id   AF-A0A851ZB89-F1
#
_cell.length_a   1.000
_cell.length_b   1.000
_cell.length_c   1.000
_cell.angle_alpha   90.00
_cell.angle_beta   90.00
_cell.angle_gamma   90.00
#
_symmetry.space_group_name_H-M   'P 1'
#
loop_
_entity.id
_entity.type
_entity.pdbx_description
1 polymer ?
#
loop_
_entity_poly.entity_id
_entity_poly.type
_entity_poly.pdbx_seq_one_letter_code
_entity_poly.pdbx_strand_id
1 'polypeptide(L)' 'FSDPFINRRRAHDFIQADTRLEAISQERIRERNKAPQERQREICEDYYPCEMYAFRHGYAAAYRHYFGRRRTK' A
#
# COMPACT_ATOMS: atom_id res chain seq x y z
N PHE A 1 -16.67 28.42 14.97
CA PHE A 1 -17.99 28.59 14.36
C PHE A 1 -17.78 28.79 12.87
N SER A 2 -18.11 27.78 12.07
CA SER A 2 -18.02 27.85 10.62
C SER A 2 -19.31 28.48 10.10
N ASP A 3 -19.20 29.62 9.43
CA ASP A 3 -20.32 30.30 8.78
C ASP A 3 -20.94 29.34 7.73
N PRO A 4 -22.24 29.02 7.78
CA PRO A 4 -22.89 28.09 6.84
C PRO A 4 -22.90 28.59 5.39
N PHE A 5 -22.55 29.86 5.14
CA PHE A 5 -22.58 30.46 3.80
C PHE A 5 -21.17 30.67 3.24
N ILE A 6 -20.58 29.59 2.71
CA ILE A 6 -19.29 29.66 2.02
C ILE A 6 -19.49 30.28 0.62
N ASN A 7 -18.74 31.33 0.31
CA ASN A 7 -18.79 31.98 -1.01
C ASN A 7 -18.46 30.97 -2.11
N ARG A 8 -19.23 30.92 -3.21
CA ARG A 8 -19.04 29.98 -4.33
C ARG A 8 -17.59 29.95 -4.83
N ARG A 9 -16.87 31.07 -4.78
CA ARG A 9 -15.45 31.15 -5.19
C ARG A 9 -14.48 30.47 -4.21
N ARG A 10 -14.86 30.25 -2.96
CA ARG A 10 -14.07 29.59 -1.89
C ARG A 10 -14.53 28.17 -1.56
N ALA A 11 -15.65 27.72 -2.14
CA ALA A 11 -16.16 26.37 -1.92
C ALA A 11 -15.20 25.27 -2.39
N HIS A 12 -14.35 25.56 -3.38
CA HIS A 12 -13.36 24.62 -3.91
C HIS A 12 -12.31 24.21 -2.86
N ASP A 13 -11.88 25.14 -1.99
CA ASP A 13 -10.89 24.88 -0.94
C ASP A 13 -11.37 23.81 0.06
N PHE A 14 -12.67 23.84 0.38
CA PHE A 14 -13.29 22.90 1.32
C PHE A 14 -13.52 21.52 0.68
N ILE A 15 -14.01 21.47 -0.55
CA ILE A 15 -14.20 20.21 -1.29
C ILE A 15 -12.85 19.52 -1.55
N GLN A 16 -11.81 20.30 -1.85
CA GLN A 16 -10.47 19.75 -2.13
C GLN A 16 -9.79 19.20 -0.87
N ALA A 17 -10.02 19.80 0.29
CA ALA A 17 -9.51 19.29 1.55
C ALA A 17 -10.12 17.92 1.92
N ASP A 18 -11.43 17.76 1.73
CA ASP A 18 -12.14 16.51 2.04
C ASP A 18 -11.73 15.37 1.09
N THR A 19 -11.74 15.64 -0.22
CA THR A 19 -11.29 14.67 -1.24
C THR A 19 -9.85 14.22 -1.03
N ARG A 20 -8.95 15.11 -0.55
CA ARG A 20 -7.57 14.75 -0.22
C ARG A 20 -7.48 13.82 0.99
N LEU A 21 -8.27 14.08 2.04
CA LEU A 21 -8.32 13.20 3.22
C LEU A 21 -8.94 11.85 2.88
N GLU A 22 -9.98 11.83 2.04
CA GLU A 22 -10.57 10.60 1.52
C GLU A 22 -9.54 9.79 0.73
N ALA A 23 -8.78 10.42 -0.17
CA ALA A 23 -7.72 9.75 -0.94
C ALA A 23 -6.65 9.11 -0.03
N ILE A 24 -6.17 9.83 0.99
CA ILE A 24 -5.22 9.30 1.99
C ILE A 24 -5.84 8.13 2.76
N SER A 25 -7.12 8.23 3.11
CA SER A 25 -7.83 7.16 3.82
C SER A 25 -7.98 5.91 2.95
N GLN A 26 -8.31 6.07 1.67
CA GLN A 26 -8.43 4.98 0.70
C GLN A 26 -7.08 4.31 0.44
N GLU A 27 -6.01 5.08 0.32
CA GLU A 27 -4.65 4.57 0.19
C GLU A 27 -4.24 3.76 1.42
N ARG A 28 -4.52 4.26 2.63
CA ARG A 28 -4.29 3.52 3.88
C ARG A 28 -5.11 2.23 3.96
N ILE A 29 -6.36 2.23 3.48
CA ILE A 29 -7.20 1.03 3.41
C ILE A 29 -6.64 0.04 2.39
N ARG A 30 -6.13 0.51 1.24
CA ARG A 30 -5.47 -0.34 0.24
C ARG A 30 -4.19 -0.96 0.77
N GLU A 31 -3.33 -0.19 1.42
CA GLU A 31 -2.11 -0.70 2.05
C GLU A 31 -2.42 -1.69 3.18
N ARG A 32 -3.49 -1.46 3.94
CA ARG A 32 -3.90 -2.34 5.03
C ARG A 32 -4.55 -3.64 4.53
N ASN A 33 -5.27 -3.57 3.40
CA ASN A 33 -5.84 -4.74 2.72
C ASN A 33 -4.91 -5.34 1.67
N LYS A 34 -3.65 -4.89 1.62
CA LYS A 34 -2.64 -5.38 0.69
C LYS A 34 -2.58 -6.90 0.80
N ALA A 35 -2.70 -7.57 -0.35
CA ALA A 35 -2.78 -9.01 -0.36
C ALA A 35 -1.46 -9.58 0.20
N PRO A 36 -1.49 -10.70 0.96
CA PRO A 36 -0.27 -11.33 1.44
C PRO A 36 0.75 -11.59 0.33
N GLN A 37 0.29 -11.83 -0.90
CA GLN A 37 1.17 -11.99 -2.06
C GLN A 37 1.87 -10.68 -2.48
N GLU A 38 1.19 -9.53 -2.41
CA GLU A 38 1.80 -8.23 -2.72
C GLU A 38 2.88 -7.89 -1.69
N ARG A 39 2.62 -8.12 -0.40
CA ARG A 39 3.64 -7.94 0.64
C ARG A 39 4.85 -8.86 0.44
N GLN A 40 4.62 -10.12 0.06
CA GLN A 40 5.71 -11.05 -0.26
C GLN A 40 6.52 -10.60 -1.48
N ARG A 41 5.84 -10.04 -2.47
CA ARG A 41 6.46 -9.46 -3.66
C ARG A 41 7.37 -8.29 -3.30
N GLU A 42 6.88 -7.32 -2.54
CA GLU A 42 7.67 -6.15 -2.12
C GLU A 42 8.95 -6.55 -1.37
N ILE A 43 8.82 -7.48 -0.41
CA ILE A 43 9.99 -7.99 0.34
C ILE A 43 11.02 -8.67 -0.59
N CYS A 44 10.56 -9.31 -1.67
CA CYS A 44 11.43 -9.93 -2.63
C CYS A 44 12.02 -8.97 -3.66
N GLU A 45 11.33 -7.88 -4.00
CA GLU A 45 11.87 -6.78 -4.80
C GLU A 45 12.98 -6.03 -4.05
N ASP A 46 12.86 -5.88 -2.73
CA ASP A 46 13.90 -5.29 -1.88
C ASP A 46 15.18 -6.15 -1.76
N TYR A 47 15.12 -7.43 -2.12
CA TYR A 47 16.24 -8.36 -2.02
C TYR A 47 16.57 -8.97 -3.38
N TYR A 48 17.56 -8.40 -4.07
CA TYR A 48 17.97 -8.78 -5.43
C TYR A 48 18.08 -10.29 -5.69
N PRO A 49 18.64 -11.12 -4.78
CA PRO A 49 18.62 -12.58 -4.97
C PRO A 49 17.22 -13.21 -4.93
N CYS A 50 16.30 -12.71 -4.10
CA CYS A 50 14.90 -13.14 -4.15
C CYS A 50 14.23 -12.71 -5.45
N GLU A 51 14.46 -11.47 -5.89
CA GLU A 51 13.89 -10.93 -7.14
C GLU A 51 14.29 -11.81 -8.35
N MET A 52 15.59 -12.09 -8.51
CA MET A 52 16.10 -12.95 -9.59
C MET A 52 15.53 -14.37 -9.55
N TYR A 53 15.27 -14.91 -8.36
CA TYR A 53 14.63 -16.21 -8.20
C TYR A 53 13.12 -16.14 -8.48
N ALA A 54 12.46 -15.04 -8.11
CA ALA A 54 11.05 -14.79 -8.36
C ALA A 54 10.74 -14.69 -9.86
N PHE A 55 11.65 -14.15 -10.67
CA PHE A 55 11.51 -14.16 -12.13
C PHE A 55 11.36 -15.57 -12.73
N ARG A 56 11.92 -16.60 -12.07
CA ARG A 56 11.87 -17.99 -12.56
C ARG A 56 10.80 -18.84 -11.89
N HIS A 57 10.58 -18.65 -10.59
CA HIS A 57 9.73 -19.52 -9.77
C HIS A 57 8.50 -18.82 -9.18
N GLY A 58 8.37 -17.51 -9.39
CA GLY A 58 7.33 -16.67 -8.82
C GLY A 58 7.65 -16.19 -7.38
N TYR A 59 7.06 -15.05 -7.01
CA TYR A 59 7.31 -14.39 -5.72
C TYR A 59 6.94 -15.24 -4.51
N ALA A 60 5.87 -16.04 -4.57
CA ALA A 60 5.48 -16.91 -3.45
C ALA A 60 6.48 -18.04 -3.18
N ALA A 61 7.10 -18.61 -4.22
CA ALA A 61 8.14 -19.63 -4.07
C ALA A 61 9.45 -19.01 -3.62
N ALA A 62 9.83 -17.87 -4.21
CA ALA A 62 11.02 -17.11 -3.86
C ALA A 62 10.99 -16.64 -2.40
N TYR A 63 9.86 -16.08 -1.96
CA TYR A 63 9.68 -15.66 -0.58
C TYR A 63 9.85 -16.82 0.40
N ARG A 64 9.27 -18.00 0.11
CA ARG A 64 9.46 -19.19 0.95
C ARG A 64 10.91 -19.70 0.94
N HIS A 65 11.59 -19.61 -0.19
CA HIS A 65 12.98 -20.06 -0.33
C HIS A 65 13.96 -19.24 0.53
N TYR A 66 13.82 -17.91 0.52
CA TYR A 66 14.72 -17.00 1.25
C TYR A 66 14.23 -16.65 2.66
N PHE A 67 12.93 -16.40 2.83
CA PHE A 67 12.33 -15.90 4.09
C PHE A 67 11.48 -16.95 4.81
N GLY A 68 11.17 -18.09 4.18
CA GLY A 68 10.35 -19.15 4.77
C GLY A 68 11.06 -19.99 5.85
N ARG A 69 12.35 -19.76 6.11
CA ARG A 69 13.19 -20.64 6.93
C ARG A 69 13.27 -20.28 8.42
N ARG A 70 12.34 -19.50 8.98
CA ARG A 70 12.25 -19.30 10.44
C ARG A 70 10.82 -19.16 10.96
N ARG A 71 10.24 -20.30 11.37
CA ARG A 71 9.41 -20.45 12.59
C ARG A 71 9.57 -21.86 13.17
N THR A 72 10.80 -22.28 13.45
CA THR A 72 11.00 -23.31 14.49
C THR A 72 11.04 -22.57 15.81
N LYS A 73 10.00 -22.81 16.60
CA LYS A 73 9.74 -22.30 17.94
C LYS A 73 10.83 -22.75 18.92
#